data_AF-A0A6A5H0V3-F1
#
_entry.id   AF-A0A6A5H0V3-F1
#
_cell.length_a   1.000
_cell.length_b   1.000
_cell.length_c   1.000
_cell.angle_alpha   90.00
_cell.angle_beta   90.00
_cell.angle_gamma   90.00
#
_symmetry.space_group_name_H-M   'P 1'
#
loop_
_entity.id
_entity.type
_entity.pdbx_description
1 polymer ?
#
loop_
_entity_poly.entity_id
_entity_poly.type
_entity_poly.pdbx_seq_one_letter_code
_entity_poly.pdbx_strand_id
1 'polypeptide(L)'
;MEIQRELKYQCFSLLHLPSVAMRHVLQCMDSTDLLRTAFVSKRMGRYTKLANGRIKLIKIEFTNNRSTINLLDFGCLVECYKDKDIMREKKNENDRNYSLMPWINIRNGSILENTAKLSYVIRNTFECSNIDLVIAEDVLPKKTEEILEMFQQYRELTYKPRSITTTALNKIMDSANLQHFLNIAAEIPKDFNHKNKFKFDNAQYQDATWIKLEDILNMENVRGVQLVRNNFTQSQVNTLLKRWLANDIDMFYWFILELNDGIEITEVLDELLTFKFRREAMTIDFTLAKTTSSFRERQILVICRLERYMVLTGWRTDKVITDCGEDIYERDDIYDNAYNILKLLKRKQEIDTELEKNDLELATRRRLVEDVKKLVAELEEMHVIFENGQAFVI
;
A
#
# COMPACT_ATOMS: atom_id res chain seq x y z
N MET A 1 -38.24 -48.56 31.32
CA MET A 1 -38.49 -48.38 29.88
C MET A 1 -39.00 -46.95 29.69
N GLU A 2 -38.07 -45.99 29.71
CA GLU A 2 -38.38 -44.56 29.54
C GLU A 2 -38.18 -44.19 28.07
N ILE A 3 -39.24 -43.72 27.44
CA ILE A 3 -39.23 -43.20 26.08
C ILE A 3 -38.77 -41.74 26.17
N GLN A 4 -37.54 -41.45 25.74
CA GLN A 4 -37.11 -40.09 25.47
C GLN A 4 -37.96 -39.52 24.32
N ARG A 5 -38.89 -38.62 24.65
CA ARG A 5 -39.53 -37.74 23.65
C ARG A 5 -38.48 -36.76 23.14
N GLU A 6 -38.02 -36.95 21.92
CA GLU A 6 -37.36 -35.87 21.16
C GLU A 6 -38.32 -34.68 21.05
N LEU A 7 -37.97 -33.56 21.68
CA LEU A 7 -38.60 -32.27 21.41
C LEU A 7 -38.29 -31.89 19.95
N LYS A 8 -39.26 -32.11 19.05
CA LYS A 8 -39.24 -31.51 17.70
C LYS A 8 -39.33 -29.99 17.86
N TYR A 9 -38.19 -29.32 17.85
CA TYR A 9 -38.14 -27.87 17.67
C TYR A 9 -38.80 -27.54 16.31
N GLN A 10 -39.85 -26.70 16.32
CA GLN A 10 -40.37 -26.12 15.08
C GLN A 10 -39.27 -25.25 14.47
N CYS A 11 -38.70 -25.69 13.35
CA CYS A 11 -37.77 -24.87 12.59
C CYS A 11 -38.49 -23.64 12.05
N PHE A 12 -38.07 -22.46 12.49
CA PHE A 12 -38.51 -21.19 11.92
C PHE A 12 -38.08 -21.10 10.45
N SER A 13 -39.05 -20.96 9.55
CA SER A 13 -38.77 -20.89 8.12
C SER A 13 -38.71 -19.44 7.67
N LEU A 14 -37.49 -18.95 7.43
CA LEU A 14 -37.23 -17.60 6.94
C LEU A 14 -38.06 -17.25 5.69
N LEU A 15 -38.31 -18.23 4.82
CA LEU A 15 -39.08 -18.09 3.58
C LEU A 15 -40.57 -17.81 3.77
N HIS A 16 -41.13 -18.06 4.96
CA HIS A 16 -42.54 -17.78 5.25
C HIS A 16 -42.77 -16.37 5.81
N LEU A 17 -41.70 -15.61 6.04
CA LEU A 17 -41.82 -14.23 6.52
C LEU A 17 -42.23 -13.26 5.40
N PRO A 18 -43.03 -12.23 5.73
CA PRO A 18 -43.18 -11.06 4.88
C PRO A 18 -41.81 -10.42 4.58
N SER A 19 -41.65 -9.82 3.40
CA SER A 19 -40.34 -9.32 2.92
C SER A 19 -39.65 -8.34 3.86
N VAL A 20 -40.40 -7.50 4.57
CA VAL A 20 -39.86 -6.54 5.54
C VAL A 20 -39.28 -7.26 6.76
N ALA A 21 -40.01 -8.24 7.31
CA ALA A 21 -39.54 -9.04 8.44
C ALA A 21 -38.33 -9.90 8.04
N MET A 22 -38.34 -10.50 6.85
CA MET A 22 -37.20 -11.24 6.31
C MET A 22 -35.96 -10.37 6.17
N ARG A 23 -36.10 -9.15 5.62
CA ARG A 23 -35.00 -8.19 5.52
C ARG A 23 -34.42 -7.89 6.89
N HIS A 24 -35.26 -7.60 7.88
CA HIS A 24 -34.80 -7.28 9.22
C HIS A 24 -34.03 -8.45 9.86
N VAL A 25 -34.55 -9.66 9.75
CA VAL A 25 -33.85 -10.87 10.23
C VAL A 25 -32.49 -11.02 9.55
N LEU A 26 -32.41 -10.84 8.23
CA LEU A 26 -31.15 -10.93 7.48
C LEU A 26 -30.15 -9.83 7.87
N GLN A 27 -30.60 -8.62 8.19
CA GLN A 27 -29.75 -7.53 8.66
C GLN A 27 -29.23 -7.74 10.09
N CYS A 28 -29.95 -8.53 10.90
CA CYS A 28 -29.55 -8.88 12.25
C CYS A 28 -28.67 -10.14 12.32
N MET A 29 -28.52 -10.89 11.22
CA MET A 29 -27.61 -12.04 11.17
C MET A 29 -26.16 -11.58 11.27
N ASP A 30 -25.34 -12.36 11.95
CA ASP A 30 -23.89 -12.17 11.85
C ASP A 30 -23.38 -12.51 10.44
N SER A 31 -22.15 -12.09 10.16
CA SER A 31 -21.48 -12.28 8.87
C SER A 31 -21.44 -13.75 8.42
N THR A 32 -21.27 -14.67 9.36
CA THR A 32 -21.14 -16.09 9.08
C THR A 32 -22.50 -16.71 8.75
N ASP A 33 -23.52 -16.40 9.54
CA ASP A 33 -24.90 -16.86 9.31
C ASP A 33 -25.48 -16.27 8.03
N LEU A 34 -25.15 -15.02 7.72
CA LEU A 34 -25.53 -14.41 6.46
C LEU A 34 -24.89 -15.13 5.26
N LEU A 35 -23.60 -15.45 5.35
CA LEU A 35 -22.88 -16.21 4.32
C LEU A 35 -23.42 -17.64 4.17
N ARG A 36 -23.69 -18.33 5.28
CA ARG A 36 -24.35 -19.65 5.28
C ARG A 36 -25.69 -19.58 4.59
N THR A 37 -26.51 -18.60 4.96
CA THR A 37 -27.83 -18.38 4.37
C THR A 37 -27.73 -18.21 2.86
N ALA A 38 -26.77 -17.41 2.38
CA ALA A 38 -26.53 -17.22 0.97
C ALA A 38 -26.19 -18.54 0.26
N PHE A 39 -25.45 -19.42 0.94
CA PHE A 39 -25.04 -20.73 0.45
C PHE A 39 -26.04 -21.86 0.73
N VAL A 40 -27.25 -21.60 1.25
CA VAL A 40 -28.29 -22.65 1.36
C VAL A 40 -28.89 -22.99 -0.01
N SER A 41 -29.18 -21.99 -0.85
CA SER A 41 -29.71 -22.18 -2.20
C SER A 41 -29.58 -20.92 -3.05
N LYS A 42 -29.68 -21.05 -4.39
CA LYS A 42 -29.78 -19.89 -5.30
C LYS A 42 -30.85 -18.88 -4.89
N ARG A 43 -31.99 -19.36 -4.37
CA ARG A 43 -33.09 -18.50 -3.91
C ARG A 43 -32.68 -17.71 -2.66
N MET A 44 -32.05 -18.37 -1.69
CA MET A 44 -31.57 -17.70 -0.48
C MET A 44 -30.46 -16.70 -0.78
N GLY A 45 -29.52 -17.02 -1.67
CA GLY A 45 -28.49 -16.08 -2.14
C GLY A 45 -29.05 -14.80 -2.77
N ARG A 46 -30.25 -14.84 -3.36
CA ARG A 46 -30.94 -13.63 -3.83
C ARG A 46 -31.54 -12.82 -2.69
N TYR A 47 -32.10 -13.48 -1.68
CA TYR A 47 -32.68 -12.80 -0.53
C TYR A 47 -31.62 -12.20 0.40
N THR A 48 -30.46 -12.83 0.57
CA THR A 48 -29.37 -12.30 1.39
C THR A 48 -28.86 -10.94 0.90
N LYS A 49 -29.07 -10.60 -0.38
CA LYS A 49 -28.82 -9.24 -0.89
C LYS A 49 -29.60 -8.17 -0.13
N LEU A 50 -30.77 -8.50 0.41
CA LEU A 50 -31.58 -7.57 1.21
C LEU A 50 -30.88 -7.13 2.50
N ALA A 51 -29.88 -7.88 2.97
CA ALA A 51 -29.06 -7.49 4.12
C ALA A 51 -28.15 -6.30 3.81
N ASN A 52 -27.89 -6.00 2.53
CA ASN A 52 -26.91 -5.00 2.09
C ASN A 52 -25.52 -5.17 2.76
N GLY A 53 -25.09 -6.42 2.92
CA GLY A 53 -23.76 -6.72 3.46
C GLY A 53 -22.66 -6.26 2.51
N ARG A 54 -21.67 -5.53 3.04
CA ARG A 54 -20.53 -5.00 2.29
C ARG A 54 -19.22 -5.60 2.77
N ILE A 55 -18.48 -6.21 1.86
CA ILE A 55 -17.15 -6.76 2.09
C ILE A 55 -16.13 -5.78 1.49
N LYS A 56 -15.30 -5.14 2.32
CA LYS A 56 -14.32 -4.16 1.81
C LYS A 56 -13.19 -4.88 1.11
N LEU A 57 -12.69 -5.97 1.69
CA LEU A 57 -11.55 -6.71 1.17
C LEU A 57 -11.76 -8.23 1.16
N ILE A 58 -11.57 -8.84 -0.01
CA ILE A 58 -11.49 -10.28 -0.20
C ILE A 58 -10.04 -10.66 -0.49
N LYS A 59 -9.43 -11.50 0.34
CA LYS A 59 -8.11 -12.07 0.06
C LYS A 59 -8.24 -13.51 -0.42
N ILE A 60 -7.83 -13.78 -1.65
CA ILE A 60 -7.85 -15.11 -2.25
C ILE A 60 -6.42 -15.64 -2.27
N GLU A 61 -6.15 -16.74 -1.58
CA GLU A 61 -4.83 -17.34 -1.52
C GLU A 61 -4.84 -18.73 -2.13
N PHE A 62 -3.94 -18.99 -3.08
CA PHE A 62 -3.72 -20.30 -3.68
C PHE A 62 -2.45 -20.95 -3.14
N THR A 63 -2.58 -22.22 -2.78
CA THR A 63 -1.46 -23.14 -2.53
C THR A 63 -1.62 -24.34 -3.50
N ASN A 64 -0.69 -25.30 -3.51
CA ASN A 64 -0.76 -26.43 -4.45
C ASN A 64 -2.01 -27.29 -4.27
N ASN A 65 -2.42 -27.47 -3.01
CA ASN A 65 -3.39 -28.46 -2.58
C ASN A 65 -4.66 -27.85 -1.98
N ARG A 66 -4.67 -26.53 -1.78
CA ARG A 66 -5.85 -25.80 -1.32
C ARG A 66 -5.87 -24.39 -1.87
N SER A 67 -7.00 -23.74 -1.74
CA SER A 67 -7.07 -22.28 -1.78
C SER A 67 -7.95 -21.78 -0.64
N THR A 68 -7.84 -20.49 -0.35
CA THR A 68 -8.67 -19.86 0.66
C THR A 68 -9.25 -18.55 0.15
N ILE A 69 -10.47 -18.22 0.57
CA ILE A 69 -11.13 -16.93 0.36
C ILE A 69 -11.39 -16.37 1.76
N ASN A 70 -10.56 -15.40 2.15
CA ASN A 70 -10.65 -14.73 3.44
C ASN A 70 -11.44 -13.43 3.29
N LEU A 71 -12.58 -13.36 3.94
CA LEU A 71 -13.46 -12.20 4.02
C LEU A 71 -13.12 -11.46 5.31
N LEU A 72 -12.09 -10.60 5.25
CA LEU A 72 -11.43 -10.04 6.44
C LEU A 72 -12.42 -9.29 7.34
N ASP A 73 -13.20 -8.38 6.77
CA ASP A 73 -14.19 -7.58 7.51
C ASP A 73 -15.34 -8.43 8.09
N PHE A 74 -15.55 -9.63 7.52
CA PHE A 74 -16.59 -10.57 7.94
C PHE A 74 -16.06 -11.57 8.99
N GLY A 75 -14.75 -11.62 9.23
CA GLY A 75 -14.13 -12.60 10.11
C GLY A 75 -14.36 -14.04 9.66
N CYS A 76 -14.48 -14.28 8.35
CA CYS A 76 -14.79 -15.58 7.77
C CYS A 76 -13.73 -16.03 6.76
N LEU A 77 -13.42 -17.33 6.75
CA LEU A 77 -12.49 -17.97 5.83
C LEU A 77 -13.19 -19.13 5.13
N VAL A 78 -13.19 -19.14 3.81
CA VAL A 78 -13.60 -20.31 3.03
C VAL A 78 -12.35 -21.00 2.53
N GLU A 79 -12.26 -22.32 2.70
CA GLU A 79 -11.17 -23.14 2.20
C GLU A 79 -11.69 -24.11 1.15
N CYS A 80 -11.00 -24.18 0.02
CA CYS A 80 -11.30 -25.09 -1.07
C CYS A 80 -10.18 -26.13 -1.16
N TYR A 81 -10.55 -27.42 -1.16
CA TYR A 81 -9.66 -28.56 -1.34
C TYR A 81 -10.09 -29.36 -2.57
N LYS A 82 -9.24 -30.31 -2.99
CA LYS A 82 -9.51 -31.14 -4.18
C LYS A 82 -10.86 -31.87 -4.14
N ASP A 83 -11.32 -32.29 -2.97
CA ASP A 83 -12.53 -33.13 -2.83
C ASP A 83 -13.62 -32.51 -1.91
N LYS A 84 -13.34 -31.34 -1.29
CA LYS A 84 -14.20 -30.74 -0.27
C LYS A 84 -13.98 -29.23 -0.19
N ASP A 85 -15.04 -28.50 0.14
CA ASP A 85 -14.96 -27.09 0.50
C ASP A 85 -15.56 -26.87 1.89
N ILE A 86 -14.85 -26.11 2.70
CA ILE A 86 -15.15 -25.91 4.12
C ILE A 86 -15.14 -24.41 4.41
N MET A 87 -16.13 -23.96 5.15
CA MET A 87 -16.18 -22.60 5.68
C MET A 87 -15.80 -22.63 7.16
N ARG A 88 -14.96 -21.67 7.57
CA ARG A 88 -14.47 -21.47 8.93
C ARG A 88 -14.72 -20.04 9.40
N GLU A 89 -15.09 -19.90 10.66
CA GLU A 89 -15.22 -18.59 11.32
C GLU A 89 -13.97 -18.30 12.15
N LYS A 90 -13.34 -17.13 11.95
CA LYS A 90 -12.03 -16.78 12.55
C LYS A 90 -12.11 -16.17 13.96
N LYS A 91 -13.27 -16.16 14.61
CA LYS A 91 -13.52 -15.30 15.77
C LYS A 91 -12.97 -15.79 17.13
N ASN A 92 -12.57 -17.05 17.31
CA ASN A 92 -12.13 -17.59 18.63
C ASN A 92 -11.14 -18.77 18.50
N GLU A 93 -10.41 -19.09 19.58
CA GLU A 93 -9.49 -20.26 19.72
C GLU A 93 -10.10 -21.62 19.33
N ASN A 94 -11.43 -21.71 19.23
CA ASN A 94 -12.16 -22.87 18.74
C ASN A 94 -12.76 -22.60 17.35
N ASP A 95 -11.97 -22.83 16.31
CA ASP A 95 -12.41 -22.82 14.91
C ASP A 95 -13.64 -23.74 14.73
N ARG A 96 -14.78 -23.16 14.35
CA ARG A 96 -15.95 -23.93 13.94
C ARG A 96 -15.92 -24.19 12.43
N ASN A 97 -15.96 -25.46 12.04
CA ASN A 97 -15.93 -25.90 10.63
C ASN A 97 -17.32 -26.27 10.13
N TYR A 98 -17.66 -25.77 8.94
CA TYR A 98 -18.94 -26.04 8.28
C TYR A 98 -18.68 -26.53 6.86
N SER A 99 -19.25 -27.67 6.46
CA SER A 99 -19.21 -28.10 5.07
C SER A 99 -20.13 -27.20 4.23
N LEU A 100 -19.62 -26.66 3.13
CA LEU A 100 -20.46 -25.95 2.16
C LEU A 100 -21.40 -26.96 1.44
N MET A 101 -22.70 -26.61 1.33
CA MET A 101 -23.78 -27.51 0.89
C MET A 101 -23.89 -27.66 -0.66
N PRO A 102 -24.61 -28.69 -1.17
CA PRO A 102 -24.45 -29.28 -2.52
C PRO A 102 -24.76 -28.42 -3.76
N TRP A 103 -25.52 -27.33 -3.66
CA TRP A 103 -26.13 -26.72 -4.86
C TRP A 103 -25.15 -25.95 -5.76
N ILE A 104 -23.98 -25.56 -5.24
CA ILE A 104 -22.92 -24.95 -6.05
C ILE A 104 -22.20 -26.02 -6.90
N ASN A 105 -22.57 -27.31 -6.77
CA ASN A 105 -22.01 -28.46 -7.49
C ASN A 105 -20.48 -28.36 -7.65
N ILE A 106 -19.81 -28.21 -6.50
CA ILE A 106 -18.38 -27.94 -6.41
C ILE A 106 -17.56 -29.26 -6.46
N ARG A 107 -18.20 -30.40 -6.18
CA ARG A 107 -17.54 -31.71 -5.97
C ARG A 107 -16.79 -32.27 -7.19
N ASN A 108 -16.99 -31.71 -8.38
CA ASN A 108 -16.37 -32.20 -9.62
C ASN A 108 -15.41 -31.18 -10.26
N GLY A 109 -15.23 -30.00 -9.68
CA GLY A 109 -14.34 -28.98 -10.23
C GLY A 109 -12.93 -29.07 -9.65
N SER A 110 -11.96 -28.50 -10.37
CA SER A 110 -10.62 -28.28 -9.81
C SER A 110 -10.65 -27.27 -8.68
N ILE A 111 -9.61 -27.22 -7.83
CA ILE A 111 -9.49 -26.18 -6.78
C ILE A 111 -9.69 -24.80 -7.39
N LEU A 112 -9.03 -24.52 -8.52
CA LEU A 112 -9.13 -23.25 -9.23
C LEU A 112 -10.58 -22.91 -9.64
N GLU A 113 -11.26 -23.85 -10.29
CA GLU A 113 -12.67 -23.67 -10.72
C GLU A 113 -13.62 -23.47 -9.53
N ASN A 114 -13.39 -24.21 -8.45
CA ASN A 114 -14.21 -24.18 -7.25
C ASN A 114 -14.08 -22.83 -6.54
N THR A 115 -12.85 -22.34 -6.40
CA THR A 115 -12.55 -21.00 -5.86
C THR A 115 -13.17 -19.91 -6.71
N ALA A 116 -13.09 -20.01 -8.04
CA ALA A 116 -13.69 -19.03 -8.93
C ALA A 116 -15.22 -19.01 -8.82
N LYS A 117 -15.87 -20.18 -8.76
CA LYS A 117 -17.32 -20.29 -8.53
C LYS A 117 -17.72 -19.68 -7.18
N LEU A 118 -17.01 -20.02 -6.11
CA LEU A 118 -17.30 -19.49 -4.78
C LEU A 118 -17.09 -17.98 -4.71
N SER A 119 -15.97 -17.49 -5.23
CA SER A 119 -15.68 -16.06 -5.30
C SER A 119 -16.76 -15.33 -6.11
N TYR A 120 -17.21 -15.89 -7.23
CA TYR A 120 -18.32 -15.34 -8.01
C TYR A 120 -19.63 -15.27 -7.21
N VAL A 121 -20.00 -16.33 -6.48
CA VAL A 121 -21.22 -16.32 -5.65
C VAL A 121 -21.13 -15.27 -4.56
N ILE A 122 -19.98 -15.13 -3.89
CA ILE A 122 -19.75 -14.12 -2.86
C ILE A 122 -19.92 -12.71 -3.45
N ARG A 123 -19.21 -12.41 -4.53
CA ARG A 123 -19.26 -11.08 -5.19
C ARG A 123 -20.63 -10.74 -5.78
N ASN A 124 -21.41 -11.75 -6.15
CA ASN A 124 -22.78 -11.53 -6.59
C ASN A 124 -23.76 -11.34 -5.45
N THR A 125 -23.44 -11.79 -4.25
CA THR A 125 -24.32 -11.72 -3.08
C THR A 125 -24.08 -10.46 -2.27
N PHE A 126 -22.83 -10.03 -2.16
CA PHE A 126 -22.38 -8.92 -1.34
C PHE A 126 -21.75 -7.83 -2.20
N GLU A 127 -21.87 -6.58 -1.77
CA GLU A 127 -21.08 -5.50 -2.35
C GLU A 127 -19.61 -5.72 -1.99
N CYS A 128 -18.76 -5.94 -2.98
CA CYS A 128 -17.34 -6.25 -2.79
C CYS A 128 -16.49 -5.18 -3.46
N SER A 129 -15.61 -4.52 -2.71
CA SER A 129 -14.83 -3.39 -3.23
C SER A 129 -13.45 -3.81 -3.76
N ASN A 130 -12.71 -4.64 -3.03
CA ASN A 130 -11.32 -4.97 -3.38
C ASN A 130 -11.03 -6.48 -3.28
N ILE A 131 -10.13 -6.95 -4.15
CA ILE A 131 -9.65 -8.34 -4.16
C ILE A 131 -8.12 -8.34 -4.14
N ASP A 132 -7.53 -9.04 -3.18
CA ASP A 132 -6.10 -9.30 -3.14
C ASP A 132 -5.86 -10.77 -3.47
N LEU A 133 -5.05 -11.01 -4.49
CA LEU A 133 -4.70 -12.33 -4.97
C LEU A 133 -3.32 -12.72 -4.44
N VAL A 134 -3.22 -13.88 -3.79
CA VAL A 134 -1.97 -14.40 -3.23
C VAL A 134 -1.67 -15.76 -3.81
N ILE A 135 -0.45 -15.95 -4.28
CA ILE A 135 0.04 -17.22 -4.82
C ILE A 135 1.22 -17.66 -3.95
N ALA A 136 1.01 -18.75 -3.21
CA ALA A 136 1.94 -19.26 -2.21
C ALA A 136 3.04 -20.13 -2.82
N GLU A 137 4.02 -20.48 -1.98
CA GLU A 137 5.28 -21.13 -2.36
C GLU A 137 5.16 -22.42 -3.14
N ASP A 138 4.17 -23.23 -2.81
CA ASP A 138 4.03 -24.55 -3.40
C ASP A 138 3.44 -24.48 -4.83
N VAL A 139 2.81 -23.39 -5.27
CA VAL A 139 2.10 -23.33 -6.56
C VAL A 139 3.07 -23.42 -7.76
N LEU A 140 2.84 -24.41 -8.64
CA LEU A 140 3.60 -24.59 -9.88
C LEU A 140 3.41 -23.41 -10.86
N PRO A 141 4.45 -23.00 -11.62
CA PRO A 141 4.35 -21.88 -12.56
C PRO A 141 3.20 -21.97 -13.58
N LYS A 142 2.91 -23.17 -14.11
CA LYS A 142 1.78 -23.36 -15.02
C LYS A 142 0.43 -23.04 -14.35
N LYS A 143 0.26 -23.41 -13.09
CA LYS A 143 -0.95 -23.09 -12.32
C LYS A 143 -1.03 -21.59 -12.03
N THR A 144 0.11 -20.91 -11.84
CA THR A 144 0.16 -19.45 -11.68
C THR A 144 -0.45 -18.73 -12.89
N GLU A 145 -0.11 -19.16 -14.10
CA GLU A 145 -0.71 -18.60 -15.34
C GLU A 145 -2.23 -18.82 -15.37
N GLU A 146 -2.69 -20.05 -15.12
CA GLU A 146 -4.12 -20.39 -15.08
C GLU A 146 -4.88 -19.57 -14.02
N ILE A 147 -4.26 -19.32 -12.85
CA ILE A 147 -4.82 -18.46 -11.80
C ILE A 147 -4.97 -17.01 -12.30
N LEU A 148 -3.91 -16.43 -12.89
CA LEU A 148 -3.93 -15.05 -13.37
C LEU A 148 -4.92 -14.85 -14.52
N GLU A 149 -5.08 -15.84 -15.40
CA GLU A 149 -6.08 -15.82 -16.46
C GLU A 149 -7.51 -15.83 -15.90
N MET A 150 -7.76 -16.59 -14.83
CA MET A 150 -9.09 -16.73 -14.23
C MET A 150 -9.45 -15.59 -13.28
N PHE A 151 -8.46 -14.98 -12.63
CA PHE A 151 -8.61 -13.88 -11.68
C PHE A 151 -7.94 -12.62 -12.22
N GLN A 152 -8.57 -11.97 -13.21
CA GLN A 152 -8.04 -10.73 -13.81
C GLN A 152 -8.40 -9.47 -13.02
N GLN A 153 -9.46 -9.53 -12.21
CA GLN A 153 -9.94 -8.40 -11.41
C GLN A 153 -9.39 -8.52 -9.99
N TYR A 154 -8.21 -7.96 -9.76
CA TYR A 154 -7.61 -7.81 -8.43
C TYR A 154 -7.07 -6.39 -8.27
N ARG A 155 -6.95 -5.95 -7.03
CA ARG A 155 -6.26 -4.72 -6.65
C ARG A 155 -4.77 -4.98 -6.49
N GLU A 156 -4.43 -6.14 -5.90
CA GLU A 156 -3.07 -6.53 -5.55
C GLU A 156 -2.80 -8.00 -5.90
N LEU A 157 -1.61 -8.27 -6.45
CA LEU A 157 -1.05 -9.60 -6.63
C LEU A 157 0.18 -9.77 -5.73
N THR A 158 0.11 -10.71 -4.78
CA THR A 158 1.26 -11.16 -3.99
C THR A 158 1.73 -12.53 -4.46
N TYR A 159 3.00 -12.63 -4.84
CA TYR A 159 3.67 -13.88 -5.17
C TYR A 159 4.74 -14.18 -4.11
N LYS A 160 4.57 -15.25 -3.32
CA LYS A 160 5.37 -15.49 -2.11
C LYS A 160 6.03 -16.88 -1.98
N PRO A 161 6.70 -17.43 -3.01
CA PRO A 161 7.58 -18.57 -2.81
C PRO A 161 8.85 -18.18 -2.08
N ARG A 162 9.55 -19.19 -1.52
CA ARG A 162 10.87 -18.98 -0.96
C ARG A 162 11.84 -18.39 -1.99
N SER A 163 11.89 -18.94 -3.20
CA SER A 163 12.70 -18.42 -4.30
C SER A 163 11.96 -18.53 -5.62
N ILE A 164 12.35 -17.72 -6.60
CA ILE A 164 11.76 -17.71 -7.93
C ILE A 164 12.84 -17.78 -9.02
N THR A 165 12.59 -18.54 -10.09
CA THR A 165 13.49 -18.57 -11.25
C THR A 165 13.22 -17.39 -12.18
N THR A 166 14.22 -16.96 -12.94
CA THR A 166 14.09 -15.90 -13.96
C THR A 166 12.94 -16.18 -14.93
N THR A 167 12.80 -17.43 -15.39
CA THR A 167 11.71 -17.81 -16.31
C THR A 167 10.33 -17.63 -15.69
N ALA A 168 10.14 -18.04 -14.43
CA ALA A 168 8.86 -17.89 -13.74
C ALA A 168 8.56 -16.41 -13.44
N LEU A 169 9.56 -15.64 -13.01
CA LEU A 169 9.38 -14.21 -12.71
C LEU A 169 9.05 -13.40 -13.96
N ASN A 170 9.72 -13.65 -15.09
CA ASN A 170 9.40 -13.02 -16.37
C ASN A 170 7.93 -13.26 -16.75
N LYS A 171 7.48 -14.52 -16.69
CA LYS A 171 6.10 -14.89 -16.99
C LYS A 171 5.11 -14.12 -16.10
N ILE A 172 5.34 -14.08 -14.80
CA ILE A 172 4.47 -13.34 -13.87
C ILE A 172 4.44 -11.85 -14.22
N MET A 173 5.60 -11.23 -14.45
CA MET A 173 5.69 -9.79 -14.72
C MET A 173 5.21 -9.40 -16.12
N ASP A 174 5.17 -10.34 -17.07
CA ASP A 174 4.57 -10.15 -18.40
C ASP A 174 3.04 -10.36 -18.38
N SER A 175 2.54 -11.26 -17.51
CA SER A 175 1.10 -11.57 -17.41
C SER A 175 0.33 -10.71 -16.40
N ALA A 176 1.00 -10.17 -15.38
CA ALA A 176 0.36 -9.34 -14.37
C ALA A 176 -0.11 -8.00 -14.95
N ASN A 177 -1.24 -7.49 -14.44
CA ASN A 177 -1.77 -6.21 -14.89
C ASN A 177 -0.95 -5.06 -14.28
N LEU A 178 -0.38 -4.23 -15.15
CA LEU A 178 0.43 -3.08 -14.76
C LEU A 178 -0.38 -2.00 -14.01
N GLN A 179 -1.70 -2.00 -14.08
CA GLN A 179 -2.56 -1.06 -13.33
C GLN A 179 -2.81 -1.49 -11.88
N HIS A 180 -2.19 -2.58 -11.41
CA HIS A 180 -2.42 -3.15 -10.09
C HIS A 180 -1.13 -3.20 -9.27
N PHE A 181 -1.27 -3.38 -7.96
CA PHE A 181 -0.13 -3.55 -7.05
C PHE A 181 0.50 -4.92 -7.27
N LEU A 182 1.83 -4.96 -7.42
CA LEU A 182 2.61 -6.19 -7.46
C LEU A 182 3.49 -6.31 -6.21
N ASN A 183 3.34 -7.40 -5.47
CA ASN A 183 4.20 -7.75 -4.35
C ASN A 183 4.95 -9.06 -4.65
N ILE A 184 6.27 -9.00 -4.83
CA ILE A 184 7.10 -10.21 -4.94
C ILE A 184 7.81 -10.44 -3.60
N ALA A 185 7.29 -11.43 -2.87
CA ALA A 185 7.80 -11.86 -1.58
C ALA A 185 8.63 -13.16 -1.71
N ALA A 186 9.67 -13.10 -2.55
CA ALA A 186 10.54 -14.23 -2.87
C ALA A 186 11.99 -13.80 -3.04
N GLU A 187 12.93 -14.74 -2.87
CA GLU A 187 14.32 -14.55 -3.31
C GLU A 187 14.38 -14.50 -4.84
N ILE A 188 15.03 -13.46 -5.38
CA ILE A 188 15.12 -13.18 -6.82
C ILE A 188 16.57 -13.40 -7.28
N PRO A 189 16.81 -13.97 -8.49
CA PRO A 189 18.17 -14.14 -9.01
C PRO A 189 18.91 -12.79 -9.10
N LYS A 190 20.17 -12.76 -8.67
CA LYS A 190 20.95 -11.50 -8.56
C LYS A 190 21.17 -10.79 -9.90
N ASP A 191 21.23 -11.55 -10.98
CA ASP A 191 21.42 -11.09 -12.36
C ASP A 191 20.09 -10.85 -13.09
N PHE A 192 18.96 -10.96 -12.38
CA PHE A 192 17.64 -10.73 -12.94
C PHE A 192 17.50 -9.29 -13.43
N ASN A 193 16.72 -9.12 -14.50
CA ASN A 193 16.31 -7.82 -15.00
C ASN A 193 14.99 -7.96 -15.76
N HIS A 194 14.10 -6.98 -15.59
CA HIS A 194 12.82 -6.95 -16.30
C HIS A 194 12.40 -5.54 -16.67
N LYS A 195 11.86 -5.40 -17.90
CA LYS A 195 11.35 -4.13 -18.45
C LYS A 195 10.15 -3.55 -17.70
N ASN A 196 9.42 -4.37 -16.95
CA ASN A 196 8.21 -3.95 -16.21
C ASN A 196 8.47 -3.69 -14.71
N LYS A 197 9.72 -3.78 -14.22
CA LYS A 197 10.02 -3.73 -12.78
C LYS A 197 9.45 -2.53 -12.03
N PHE A 198 9.26 -1.39 -12.69
CA PHE A 198 8.67 -0.18 -12.10
C PHE A 198 7.46 0.34 -12.87
N LYS A 199 6.84 -0.51 -13.71
CA LYS A 199 5.68 -0.11 -14.54
C LYS A 199 4.32 -0.45 -13.91
N PHE A 200 4.32 -1.14 -12.78
CA PHE A 200 3.12 -1.41 -12.00
C PHE A 200 2.63 -0.14 -11.31
N ASP A 201 1.33 -0.03 -11.03
CA ASP A 201 0.79 1.07 -10.24
C ASP A 201 1.51 1.16 -8.90
N ASN A 202 1.84 0.02 -8.29
CA ASN A 202 2.80 -0.03 -7.20
C ASN A 202 3.57 -1.35 -7.27
N ALA A 203 4.86 -1.34 -6.92
CA ALA A 203 5.70 -2.53 -6.89
C ALA A 203 6.42 -2.67 -5.55
N GLN A 204 6.36 -3.85 -4.95
CA GLN A 204 7.11 -4.20 -3.76
C GLN A 204 7.98 -5.43 -4.02
N TYR A 205 9.25 -5.31 -3.68
CA TYR A 205 10.23 -6.39 -3.78
C TYR A 205 10.81 -6.67 -2.39
N GLN A 206 10.48 -7.85 -1.84
CA GLN A 206 11.07 -8.30 -0.59
C GLN A 206 12.57 -8.59 -0.76
N ASP A 207 12.94 -9.13 -1.92
CA ASP A 207 14.33 -9.21 -2.37
C ASP A 207 14.57 -8.22 -3.51
N ALA A 208 15.18 -7.09 -3.18
CA ALA A 208 15.57 -6.05 -4.12
C ALA A 208 17.09 -6.05 -4.40
N THR A 209 17.82 -7.11 -4.02
CA THR A 209 19.29 -7.17 -4.19
C THR A 209 19.77 -7.13 -5.65
N TRP A 210 18.88 -7.45 -6.59
CA TRP A 210 19.10 -7.39 -8.04
C TRP A 210 18.83 -6.01 -8.65
N ILE A 211 18.16 -5.11 -7.92
CA ILE A 211 17.89 -3.73 -8.36
C ILE A 211 19.17 -2.91 -8.23
N LYS A 212 19.53 -2.21 -9.30
CA LYS A 212 20.72 -1.35 -9.33
C LYS A 212 20.35 0.12 -9.17
N LEU A 213 21.33 0.96 -8.82
CA LEU A 213 21.11 2.41 -8.71
C LEU A 213 20.64 2.98 -10.05
N GLU A 214 21.27 2.56 -11.15
CA GLU A 214 20.91 3.01 -12.50
C GLU A 214 19.43 2.76 -12.84
N ASP A 215 18.84 1.67 -12.34
CA ASP A 215 17.42 1.38 -12.56
C ASP A 215 16.53 2.43 -11.89
N ILE A 216 16.90 2.89 -10.70
CA ILE A 216 16.14 3.88 -9.91
C ILE A 216 16.33 5.28 -10.49
N LEU A 217 17.56 5.64 -10.89
CA LEU A 217 17.85 6.98 -11.44
C LEU A 217 17.11 7.27 -12.76
N ASN A 218 16.66 6.22 -13.46
CA ASN A 218 15.89 6.29 -14.70
C ASN A 218 14.37 6.20 -14.49
N MET A 219 13.89 6.24 -13.24
CA MET A 219 12.45 6.30 -12.99
C MET A 219 11.86 7.63 -13.48
N GLU A 220 10.75 7.54 -14.19
CA GLU A 220 9.97 8.67 -14.69
C GLU A 220 8.49 8.42 -14.37
N ASN A 221 7.91 9.29 -13.55
CA ASN A 221 6.51 9.27 -13.13
C ASN A 221 6.03 7.92 -12.57
N VAL A 222 6.90 7.20 -11.86
CA VAL A 222 6.55 5.93 -11.23
C VAL A 222 5.59 6.17 -10.06
N ARG A 223 4.52 5.39 -9.95
CA ARG A 223 3.53 5.64 -8.89
C ARG A 223 4.02 5.20 -7.51
N GLY A 224 4.60 4.02 -7.36
CA GLY A 224 5.05 3.57 -6.05
C GLY A 224 6.01 2.38 -6.08
N VAL A 225 7.11 2.46 -5.33
CA VAL A 225 8.06 1.33 -5.22
C VAL A 225 8.55 1.15 -3.79
N GLN A 226 8.50 -0.08 -3.30
CA GLN A 226 9.13 -0.49 -2.04
C GLN A 226 10.23 -1.52 -2.28
N LEU A 227 11.44 -1.21 -1.83
CA LEU A 227 12.60 -2.09 -1.86
C LEU A 227 12.98 -2.46 -0.41
N VAL A 228 12.85 -3.74 -0.07
CA VAL A 228 13.14 -4.25 1.28
C VAL A 228 14.61 -4.67 1.34
N ARG A 229 14.94 -5.96 1.21
CA ARG A 229 16.33 -6.42 1.25
C ARG A 229 17.11 -5.94 0.02
N ASN A 230 18.09 -5.06 0.20
CA ASN A 230 18.83 -4.42 -0.90
C ASN A 230 20.32 -4.23 -0.60
N ASN A 231 21.10 -3.83 -1.61
CA ASN A 231 22.56 -3.63 -1.50
C ASN A 231 22.97 -2.14 -1.58
N PHE A 232 22.05 -1.20 -1.33
CA PHE A 232 22.36 0.22 -1.43
C PHE A 232 23.28 0.67 -0.29
N THR A 233 24.32 1.40 -0.68
CA THR A 233 25.26 2.07 0.25
C THR A 233 24.80 3.50 0.53
N GLN A 234 25.32 4.11 1.61
CA GLN A 234 25.06 5.51 1.94
C GLN A 234 25.35 6.47 0.76
N SER A 235 26.46 6.25 0.04
CA SER A 235 26.82 7.07 -1.13
C SER A 235 25.80 6.96 -2.26
N GLN A 236 25.25 5.76 -2.50
CA GLN A 236 24.23 5.55 -3.52
C GLN A 236 22.88 6.17 -3.10
N VAL A 237 22.52 6.09 -1.82
CA VAL A 237 21.33 6.78 -1.29
C VAL A 237 21.47 8.30 -1.45
N ASN A 238 22.63 8.87 -1.12
CA ASN A 238 22.91 10.29 -1.34
C ASN A 238 22.82 10.66 -2.83
N THR A 239 23.37 9.82 -3.71
CA THR A 239 23.26 10.00 -5.16
C THR A 239 21.81 10.00 -5.65
N LEU A 240 20.98 9.08 -5.14
CA LEU A 240 19.55 9.02 -5.42
C LEU A 240 18.84 10.32 -5.01
N LEU A 241 19.05 10.79 -3.77
CA LEU A 241 18.41 12.02 -3.31
C LEU A 241 18.84 13.23 -4.13
N LYS A 242 20.15 13.40 -4.38
CA LYS A 242 20.67 14.49 -5.22
C LYS A 242 20.05 14.47 -6.62
N ARG A 243 19.91 13.30 -7.23
CA ARG A 243 19.21 13.15 -8.52
C ARG A 243 17.74 13.50 -8.39
N TRP A 244 17.03 12.99 -7.39
CA TRP A 244 15.61 13.24 -7.18
C TRP A 244 15.29 14.72 -6.98
N LEU A 245 16.13 15.43 -6.23
CA LEU A 245 16.04 16.89 -6.06
C LEU A 245 16.28 17.65 -7.36
N ALA A 246 17.23 17.20 -8.18
CA ALA A 246 17.65 17.91 -9.39
C ALA A 246 16.82 17.56 -10.65
N ASN A 247 16.03 16.49 -10.61
CA ASN A 247 15.34 15.99 -11.81
C ASN A 247 14.21 16.94 -12.26
N ASP A 248 14.10 17.17 -13.57
CA ASP A 248 13.12 18.05 -14.21
C ASP A 248 11.71 17.45 -14.28
N ILE A 249 11.58 16.16 -13.98
CA ILE A 249 10.34 15.39 -13.96
C ILE A 249 10.24 14.67 -12.61
N ASP A 250 9.03 14.41 -12.15
CA ASP A 250 8.80 13.56 -10.98
C ASP A 250 9.31 12.15 -11.24
N MET A 251 10.27 11.67 -10.43
CA MET A 251 10.78 10.30 -10.57
C MET A 251 9.75 9.27 -10.09
N PHE A 252 9.16 9.54 -8.93
CA PHE A 252 8.12 8.71 -8.33
C PHE A 252 7.17 9.54 -7.45
N TYR A 253 5.94 9.05 -7.21
CA TYR A 253 5.07 9.62 -6.18
C TYR A 253 5.54 9.22 -4.79
N TRP A 254 5.80 7.92 -4.56
CA TRP A 254 6.38 7.42 -3.31
C TRP A 254 7.45 6.36 -3.58
N PHE A 255 8.48 6.34 -2.75
CA PHE A 255 9.55 5.34 -2.78
C PHE A 255 9.94 4.98 -1.34
N ILE A 256 9.94 3.69 -1.03
CA ILE A 256 10.29 3.17 0.29
C ILE A 256 11.53 2.29 0.15
N LEU A 257 12.53 2.55 0.97
CA LEU A 257 13.77 1.78 1.02
C LEU A 257 14.01 1.30 2.45
N GLU A 258 14.19 -0.01 2.66
CA GLU A 258 14.78 -0.49 3.90
C GLU A 258 16.25 -0.09 3.94
N LEU A 259 16.66 0.64 4.96
CA LEU A 259 18.03 1.08 5.15
C LEU A 259 18.85 -0.08 5.72
N ASN A 260 19.98 -0.34 5.09
CA ASN A 260 20.99 -1.24 5.64
C ASN A 260 21.62 -0.65 6.89
N ASP A 261 22.13 -1.52 7.78
CA ASP A 261 22.86 -1.11 8.97
C ASP A 261 24.02 -0.17 8.62
N GLY A 262 24.17 0.92 9.38
CA GLY A 262 25.22 1.91 9.21
C GLY A 262 24.94 3.01 8.17
N ILE A 263 23.75 3.06 7.56
CA ILE A 263 23.34 4.24 6.79
C ILE A 263 22.82 5.32 7.74
N GLU A 264 23.55 6.43 7.83
CA GLU A 264 23.16 7.59 8.62
C GLU A 264 22.44 8.64 7.76
N ILE A 265 21.12 8.67 7.86
CA ILE A 265 20.28 9.60 7.08
C ILE A 265 20.63 11.06 7.38
N THR A 266 21.04 11.40 8.59
CA THR A 266 21.48 12.77 8.92
C THR A 266 22.64 13.20 8.03
N GLU A 267 23.67 12.37 7.89
CA GLU A 267 24.82 12.67 7.02
C GLU A 267 24.43 12.76 5.53
N VAL A 268 23.45 11.95 5.12
CA VAL A 268 22.90 12.00 3.76
C VAL A 268 22.17 13.32 3.49
N LEU A 269 21.53 13.89 4.50
CA LEU A 269 20.72 15.11 4.39
C LEU A 269 21.50 16.40 4.69
N ASP A 270 22.69 16.33 5.30
CA ASP A 270 23.46 17.50 5.75
C ASP A 270 23.80 18.50 4.62
N GLU A 271 23.91 18.03 3.37
CA GLU A 271 24.15 18.89 2.20
C GLU A 271 22.86 19.50 1.60
N LEU A 272 21.69 19.14 2.12
CA LEU A 272 20.40 19.56 1.59
C LEU A 272 19.80 20.68 2.44
N LEU A 273 19.26 21.70 1.76
CA LEU A 273 18.40 22.69 2.42
C LEU A 273 17.12 21.99 2.87
N THR A 274 17.03 21.74 4.16
CA THR A 274 15.90 21.04 4.79
C THR A 274 15.35 21.84 5.95
N PHE A 275 14.06 21.63 6.24
CA PHE A 275 13.54 21.88 7.59
C PHE A 275 12.91 20.60 8.13
N LYS A 276 12.96 20.46 9.45
CA LYS A 276 12.48 19.26 10.15
C LYS A 276 11.15 19.55 10.84
N PHE A 277 10.21 18.63 10.72
CA PHE A 277 9.03 18.58 11.57
C PHE A 277 9.19 17.43 12.55
N ARG A 278 9.02 17.72 13.85
CA ARG A 278 9.20 16.72 14.91
C ARG A 278 7.88 16.50 15.63
N ARG A 279 7.27 15.32 15.42
CA ARG A 279 6.07 14.89 16.14
C ARG A 279 6.35 13.58 16.86
N GLU A 280 6.30 13.62 18.19
CA GLU A 280 6.56 12.46 19.06
C GLU A 280 7.86 11.73 18.69
N ALA A 281 7.77 10.47 18.25
CA ALA A 281 8.91 9.62 17.87
C ALA A 281 9.31 9.75 16.38
N MET A 282 8.64 10.60 15.61
CA MET A 282 8.84 10.74 14.16
C MET A 282 9.49 12.09 13.83
N THR A 283 10.52 12.03 12.98
CA THR A 283 11.11 13.21 12.35
C THR A 283 10.88 13.14 10.85
N ILE A 284 10.33 14.21 10.29
CA ILE A 284 10.07 14.37 8.87
C ILE A 284 10.91 15.53 8.36
N ASP A 285 11.74 15.26 7.36
CA ASP A 285 12.54 16.26 6.67
C ASP A 285 11.83 16.70 5.38
N PHE A 286 11.70 18.01 5.21
CA PHE A 286 11.14 18.63 4.01
C PHE A 286 12.24 19.33 3.24
N THR A 287 12.21 19.24 1.92
CA THR A 287 13.10 19.98 1.02
C THR A 287 12.38 20.38 -0.26
N LEU A 288 12.99 21.23 -1.08
CA LEU A 288 12.47 21.62 -2.38
C LEU A 288 13.27 20.99 -3.51
N ALA A 289 12.55 20.58 -4.56
CA ALA A 289 13.16 20.32 -5.84
C ALA A 289 13.94 21.56 -6.33
N LYS A 290 15.09 21.33 -6.97
CA LYS A 290 15.93 22.40 -7.51
C LYS A 290 15.40 22.96 -8.83
N THR A 291 14.69 22.12 -9.59
CA THR A 291 14.17 22.48 -10.90
C THR A 291 12.98 23.44 -10.82
N THR A 292 12.86 24.31 -11.83
CA THR A 292 11.65 25.12 -12.10
C THR A 292 10.86 24.58 -13.31
N SER A 293 11.22 23.39 -13.79
CA SER A 293 10.55 22.72 -14.91
C SER A 293 9.04 22.61 -14.66
N SER A 294 8.24 22.95 -15.68
CA SER A 294 6.79 22.78 -15.65
C SER A 294 6.36 21.31 -15.74
N PHE A 295 7.28 20.40 -16.07
CA PHE A 295 7.01 18.95 -16.12
C PHE A 295 7.11 18.27 -14.76
N ARG A 296 7.57 18.98 -13.73
CA ARG A 296 7.59 18.49 -12.35
C ARG A 296 6.39 19.04 -11.60
N GLU A 297 5.43 18.18 -11.27
CA GLU A 297 4.26 18.61 -10.51
C GLU A 297 4.57 18.71 -9.01
N ARG A 298 5.49 17.88 -8.50
CA ARG A 298 5.78 17.78 -7.07
C ARG A 298 7.08 18.45 -6.69
N GLN A 299 6.97 19.68 -6.21
CA GLN A 299 8.13 20.48 -5.82
C GLN A 299 8.54 20.28 -4.37
N ILE A 300 7.60 19.92 -3.49
CA ILE A 300 7.90 19.65 -2.08
C ILE A 300 8.31 18.18 -1.98
N LEU A 301 9.50 17.91 -1.45
CA LEU A 301 10.03 16.56 -1.28
C LEU A 301 10.11 16.25 0.20
N VAL A 302 9.48 15.15 0.58
CA VAL A 302 9.35 14.72 1.97
C VAL A 302 10.14 13.45 2.16
N ILE A 303 10.98 13.46 3.20
CA ILE A 303 11.88 12.39 3.57
C ILE A 303 11.55 12.04 5.02
N CYS A 304 10.95 10.87 5.22
CA CYS A 304 10.57 10.40 6.54
C CYS A 304 11.38 9.15 6.88
N ARG A 305 11.90 9.10 8.11
CA ARG A 305 12.50 7.88 8.66
C ARG A 305 11.50 7.22 9.60
N LEU A 306 11.09 6.00 9.24
CA LEU A 306 10.22 5.16 10.05
C LEU A 306 10.95 3.86 10.38
N GLU A 307 11.42 3.74 11.63
CA GLU A 307 12.29 2.64 12.08
C GLU A 307 13.51 2.45 11.15
N ARG A 308 13.51 1.36 10.39
CA ARG A 308 14.53 0.97 9.40
C ARG A 308 14.19 1.36 7.97
N TYR A 309 13.07 2.06 7.74
CA TYR A 309 12.66 2.48 6.42
C TYR A 309 12.91 3.97 6.21
N MET A 310 13.39 4.31 5.03
CA MET A 310 13.33 5.66 4.48
C MET A 310 12.16 5.74 3.50
N VAL A 311 11.25 6.66 3.76
CA VAL A 311 10.06 6.93 2.95
C VAL A 311 10.27 8.26 2.25
N LEU A 312 10.25 8.24 0.92
CA LEU A 312 10.39 9.41 0.06
C LEU A 312 9.06 9.67 -0.63
N THR A 313 8.51 10.87 -0.49
CA THR A 313 7.28 11.26 -1.21
C THR A 313 7.38 12.65 -1.79
N GLY A 314 6.86 12.85 -3.00
CA GLY A 314 6.80 14.17 -3.63
C GLY A 314 5.38 14.75 -3.56
N TRP A 315 5.23 15.99 -3.13
CA TRP A 315 3.95 16.70 -2.99
C TRP A 315 3.88 17.96 -3.87
N ARG A 316 2.65 18.27 -4.32
CA ARG A 316 2.35 19.50 -5.08
C ARG A 316 2.27 20.70 -4.14
N THR A 317 2.46 21.89 -4.68
CA THR A 317 2.42 23.15 -3.92
C THR A 317 1.01 23.72 -3.75
N ASP A 318 0.07 23.29 -4.59
CA ASP A 318 -1.30 23.79 -4.68
C ASP A 318 -2.33 22.91 -3.96
N LYS A 319 -1.92 21.73 -3.48
CA LYS A 319 -2.81 20.80 -2.79
C LYS A 319 -2.54 20.80 -1.29
N VAL A 320 -3.59 21.07 -0.52
CA VAL A 320 -3.72 20.61 0.87
C VAL A 320 -3.46 19.10 0.86
N ILE A 321 -2.51 18.64 1.66
CA ILE A 321 -2.06 17.26 1.67
C ILE A 321 -3.15 16.40 2.30
N THR A 322 -4.04 15.85 1.46
CA THR A 322 -5.17 15.03 1.92
C THR A 322 -4.95 13.54 1.82
N ASP A 323 -4.04 13.07 0.96
CA ASP A 323 -4.00 11.66 0.58
C ASP A 323 -2.58 11.10 0.46
N CYS A 324 -1.80 11.19 1.53
CA CYS A 324 -0.74 10.21 1.76
C CYS A 324 -1.41 8.93 2.28
N GLY A 325 -2.05 8.20 1.35
CA GLY A 325 -2.66 6.88 1.54
C GLY A 325 -3.45 6.73 2.84
N GLU A 326 -4.65 7.30 2.90
CA GLU A 326 -5.78 7.13 3.85
C GLU A 326 -5.54 6.91 5.38
N ASP A 327 -4.33 6.59 5.86
CA ASP A 327 -4.07 6.08 7.22
C ASP A 327 -2.83 6.68 7.92
N ILE A 328 -1.99 7.51 7.28
CA ILE A 328 -0.69 7.89 7.90
C ILE A 328 -0.67 9.30 8.51
N TYR A 329 -1.49 10.25 8.03
CA TYR A 329 -1.44 11.62 8.55
C TYR A 329 -2.84 12.21 8.67
N GLU A 330 -3.30 12.42 9.90
CA GLU A 330 -4.36 13.39 10.18
C GLU A 330 -3.92 14.76 9.65
N ARG A 331 -4.84 15.55 9.09
CA ARG A 331 -4.54 16.90 8.61
C ARG A 331 -3.92 17.73 9.73
N ASP A 332 -2.64 18.06 9.60
CA ASP A 332 -1.97 19.10 10.39
C ASP A 332 -1.76 20.33 9.52
N ASP A 333 -2.11 21.51 10.04
CA ASP A 333 -1.99 22.81 9.35
C ASP A 333 -0.53 23.13 8.97
N ILE A 334 0.45 22.44 9.56
CA ILE A 334 1.89 22.58 9.32
C ILE A 334 2.27 22.20 7.89
N TYR A 335 1.53 21.26 7.30
CA TYR A 335 1.74 20.82 5.93
C TYR A 335 1.42 21.92 4.90
N ASP A 336 0.49 22.81 5.22
CA ASP A 336 0.06 23.89 4.32
C ASP A 336 1.16 24.96 4.16
N ASN A 337 2.01 25.14 5.17
CA ASN A 337 3.09 26.14 5.15
C ASN A 337 4.44 25.61 4.63
N ALA A 338 4.60 24.29 4.45
CA ALA A 338 5.88 23.68 4.10
C ALA A 338 6.55 24.34 2.87
N TYR A 339 5.77 24.61 1.82
CA TYR A 339 6.29 25.27 0.62
C TYR A 339 6.80 26.70 0.91
N ASN A 340 6.05 27.48 1.67
CA ASN A 340 6.40 28.86 2.00
C ASN A 340 7.64 28.91 2.89
N ILE A 341 7.71 28.05 3.92
CA ILE A 341 8.88 27.89 4.78
C ILE A 341 10.13 27.60 3.94
N LEU A 342 10.07 26.61 3.04
CA LEU A 342 11.21 26.25 2.20
C LEU A 342 11.62 27.38 1.25
N LYS A 343 10.66 28.14 0.73
CA LYS A 343 10.94 29.29 -0.14
C LYS A 343 11.68 30.40 0.60
N LEU A 344 11.25 30.71 1.84
CA LEU A 344 11.93 31.70 2.69
C LEU A 344 13.31 31.21 3.10
N LEU A 345 13.46 29.93 3.48
CA LEU A 345 14.76 29.33 3.80
C LEU A 345 15.73 29.37 2.61
N LYS A 346 15.24 29.07 1.41
CA LYS A 346 16.05 29.16 0.19
C LYS A 346 16.49 30.58 -0.07
N ARG A 347 15.58 31.55 0.07
CA ARG A 347 15.90 32.96 -0.10
C ARG A 347 16.93 33.43 0.94
N LYS A 348 16.80 33.00 2.19
CA LYS A 348 17.78 33.28 3.25
C LYS A 348 19.15 32.73 2.89
N GLN A 349 19.23 31.46 2.45
CA GLN A 349 20.49 30.83 2.03
C GLN A 349 21.17 31.58 0.87
N GLU A 350 20.39 32.04 -0.12
CA GLU A 350 20.90 32.85 -1.23
C GLU A 350 21.51 34.17 -0.74
N ILE A 351 20.85 34.86 0.20
CA ILE A 351 21.34 36.11 0.79
C ILE A 351 22.58 35.87 1.65
N ASP A 352 22.60 34.82 2.48
CA ASP A 352 23.76 34.46 3.30
C ASP A 352 24.99 34.19 2.41
N THR A 353 24.81 33.44 1.30
CA THR A 353 25.87 33.21 0.29
C THR A 353 26.37 34.52 -0.33
N GLU A 354 25.47 35.49 -0.54
CA GLU A 354 25.85 36.80 -1.07
C GLU A 354 26.64 37.63 -0.04
N LEU A 355 26.26 37.57 1.25
CA LEU A 355 26.92 38.28 2.35
C LEU A 355 28.35 37.79 2.64
N GLU A 356 28.67 36.55 2.27
CA GLU A 356 30.02 35.96 2.36
C GLU A 356 31.00 36.55 1.35
N LYS A 357 30.53 37.23 0.30
CA LYS A 357 31.41 37.87 -0.70
C LYS A 357 32.07 39.12 -0.09
N ASN A 358 33.40 39.19 -0.22
CA ASN A 358 34.20 40.26 0.38
C ASN A 358 34.02 41.64 -0.28
N ASP A 359 33.54 41.69 -1.52
CA ASP A 359 33.50 42.90 -2.34
C ASP A 359 32.16 43.66 -2.28
N LEU A 360 31.29 43.34 -1.31
CA LEU A 360 30.01 44.03 -1.18
C LEU A 360 30.15 45.46 -0.66
N GLU A 361 29.52 46.40 -1.35
CA GLU A 361 29.31 47.75 -0.84
C GLU A 361 28.56 47.74 0.51
N LEU A 362 28.98 48.62 1.43
CA LEU A 362 28.42 48.71 2.77
C LEU A 362 26.89 48.92 2.78
N ALA A 363 26.36 49.71 1.84
CA ALA A 363 24.94 49.96 1.72
C ALA A 363 24.16 48.68 1.34
N THR A 364 24.67 47.93 0.37
CA THR A 364 24.11 46.64 -0.07
C THR A 364 24.16 45.63 1.08
N ARG A 365 25.29 45.53 1.78
CA ARG A 365 25.43 44.64 2.95
C ARG A 365 24.39 44.94 4.04
N ARG A 366 24.16 46.22 4.36
CA ARG A 366 23.13 46.63 5.35
C ARG A 366 21.73 46.23 4.91
N ARG A 367 21.40 46.41 3.63
CA ARG A 367 20.10 46.02 3.08
C ARG A 367 19.85 44.52 3.18
N LEU A 368 20.84 43.71 2.78
CA LEU A 368 20.74 42.24 2.83
C LEU A 368 20.56 41.73 4.26
N VAL A 369 21.28 42.29 5.23
CA VAL A 369 21.11 41.94 6.66
C VAL A 369 19.69 42.25 7.15
N GLU A 370 19.11 43.37 6.71
CA GLU A 370 17.74 43.74 7.09
C GLU A 370 16.70 42.84 6.42
N ASP A 371 16.92 42.44 5.16
CA ASP A 371 16.08 41.47 4.47
C ASP A 371 16.12 40.09 5.16
N VAL A 372 17.28 39.64 5.64
CA VAL A 372 17.39 38.39 6.43
C VAL A 372 16.56 38.47 7.72
N LYS A 373 16.58 39.61 8.45
CA LYS A 373 15.77 39.76 9.67
C LYS A 373 14.27 39.65 9.38
N LYS A 374 13.80 40.24 8.28
CA LYS A 374 12.39 40.12 7.87
C LYS A 374 12.02 38.68 7.55
N LEU A 375 12.87 37.98 6.79
CA LEU A 375 12.65 36.56 6.48
C LEU A 375 12.61 35.70 7.75
N VAL A 376 13.48 35.96 8.72
CA VAL A 376 13.48 35.24 10.00
C VAL A 376 12.22 35.54 10.81
N ALA A 377 11.75 36.80 10.87
CA ALA A 377 10.50 37.14 11.53
C ALA A 377 9.28 36.43 10.89
N GLU A 378 9.21 36.41 9.55
CA GLU A 378 8.16 35.67 8.83
C GLU A 378 8.22 34.15 9.11
N LEU A 379 9.42 33.57 9.24
CA LEU A 379 9.62 32.17 9.60
C LEU A 379 9.16 31.89 11.05
N GLU A 380 9.46 32.79 11.99
CA GLU A 380 9.02 32.70 13.39
C GLU A 380 7.49 32.78 13.52
N GLU A 381 6.82 33.63 12.72
CA GLU A 381 5.35 33.69 12.63
C GLU A 381 4.72 32.37 12.17
N MET A 382 5.46 31.57 11.38
CA MET A 382 5.10 30.21 10.97
C MET A 382 5.61 29.12 11.93
N HIS A 383 6.01 29.49 13.15
CA HIS A 383 6.51 28.59 14.19
C HIS A 383 7.80 27.85 13.83
N VAL A 384 8.61 28.40 12.92
CA VAL A 384 9.94 27.86 12.61
C VAL A 384 10.95 28.35 13.63
N ILE A 385 11.68 27.43 14.23
CA ILE A 385 12.81 27.69 15.13
C ILE A 385 14.12 27.23 14.50
N PHE A 386 15.24 27.82 14.92
CA PHE A 386 16.57 27.44 14.44
C PHE A 386 17.39 26.83 15.58
N GLU A 387 17.84 25.58 15.43
CA GLU A 387 18.76 24.91 16.36
C GLU A 387 20.02 24.52 15.58
N ASN A 388 21.20 24.98 16.03
CA ASN A 388 22.49 24.71 15.37
C ASN A 388 22.51 25.02 13.85
N GLY A 389 21.75 26.04 13.41
CA GLY A 389 21.65 26.43 12.01
C GLY A 389 20.63 25.62 11.19
N GLN A 390 19.98 24.61 11.77
CA GLN A 390 18.93 23.83 11.13
C GLN A 390 17.54 24.33 11.56
N ALA A 391 16.61 24.39 10.60
CA ALA A 391 15.24 24.86 10.81
C ALA A 391 14.33 23.72 11.28
N PHE A 392 13.48 23.98 12.29
CA PHE A 392 12.53 23.03 12.84
C PHE A 392 11.15 23.66 13.00
N VAL A 393 10.11 22.85 12.89
CA VAL A 393 8.75 23.14 13.36
C VAL A 393 8.42 22.09 14.43
N ILE A 394 7.91 22.56 15.58
CA ILE A 394 7.51 21.72 16.72
C ILE A 394 6.01 21.41 16.64
#